data_AF-A0A958PRM8-F1
#
_entry.id   AF-A0A958PRM8-F1
#
_cell.length_a   1.000
_cell.length_b   1.000
_cell.length_c   1.000
_cell.angle_alpha   90.00
_cell.angle_beta   90.00
_cell.angle_gamma   90.00
#
_symmetry.space_group_name_H-M   'P 1'
#
loop_
_entity.id
_entity.type
_entity.pdbx_description
1 polymer ?
#
loop_
_entity_poly.entity_id
_entity_poly.type
_entity_poly.pdbx_seq_one_letter_code
_entity_poly.pdbx_strand_id
1 'polypeptide(L)'
;MRDSFRLLVRSLFYLTAIFQLGCSEAIPEFLKIIESSPKEDLVPTPYPVTNIVDGISHDSALSSPKLSWKPPENLNSSTLSHYEIKIEDETGTTFLGWTPIGSDSQFQLLNLPPSHSFQDGVTYFPIIRAVNSKKISGPEARGDGWKVLYYANTAFKPNTYEDSGSPDCTDLTLKKCTLRQVISDANLTGSGSTTVQLEAGTYVLSSGVVPLSGSLTIRGQGPGVTIVDAQASSGIFAINGTPTVKIENLTLKGGISSSGGAIDYSGTAARLTVKNVFFIENKSTSGGGGALHFHSGDVVVENCVFQNNESAGSYGGAAIGKHYDGSLTIVSSKFLNNNASCANCSGGAI
;
A
#
# COMPACT_ATOMS: atom_id res chain seq x y z
N MET A 1 -7.31 -38.72 22.60
CA MET A 1 -6.43 -39.70 21.90
C MET A 1 -6.11 -40.94 22.73
N ARG A 2 -5.57 -40.83 23.96
CA ARG A 2 -5.16 -42.01 24.76
C ARG A 2 -6.31 -42.93 25.20
N ASP A 3 -7.48 -42.38 25.48
CA ASP A 3 -8.65 -43.17 25.90
C ASP A 3 -9.41 -43.80 24.72
N SER A 4 -9.48 -43.10 23.59
CA SER A 4 -10.05 -43.61 22.33
C SER A 4 -9.22 -44.78 21.76
N PHE A 5 -7.89 -44.73 21.88
CA PHE A 5 -7.01 -45.83 21.47
C PHE A 5 -7.15 -47.04 22.41
N ARG A 6 -7.37 -46.81 23.72
CA ARG A 6 -7.65 -47.89 24.69
C ARG A 6 -8.99 -48.56 24.43
N LEU A 7 -10.02 -47.82 23.99
CA LEU A 7 -11.29 -48.41 23.58
C LEU A 7 -11.14 -49.24 22.29
N LEU A 8 -10.44 -48.72 21.28
CA LEU A 8 -10.23 -49.44 20.01
C LEU A 8 -9.43 -50.73 20.21
N VAL A 9 -8.37 -50.69 21.03
CA VAL A 9 -7.55 -51.87 21.35
C VAL A 9 -8.34 -52.89 22.16
N ARG A 10 -9.13 -52.46 23.16
CA ARG A 10 -10.04 -53.37 23.90
C ARG A 10 -11.09 -54.00 22.97
N SER A 11 -11.62 -53.23 22.02
CA SER A 11 -12.60 -53.70 21.04
C SER A 11 -12.02 -54.75 20.08
N LEU A 12 -10.77 -54.55 19.62
CA LEU A 12 -10.06 -55.54 18.80
C LEU A 12 -9.78 -56.85 19.57
N PHE A 13 -9.39 -56.75 20.85
CA PHE A 13 -9.18 -57.92 21.71
C PHE A 13 -10.46 -58.75 21.91
N TYR A 14 -11.60 -58.08 22.09
CA TYR A 14 -12.91 -58.73 22.17
C TYR A 14 -13.32 -59.38 20.84
N LEU A 15 -13.02 -58.75 19.70
CA LEU A 15 -13.32 -59.32 18.37
C LEU A 15 -12.52 -60.61 18.11
N THR A 16 -11.24 -60.64 18.49
CA THR A 16 -10.41 -61.85 18.38
C THR A 16 -10.88 -62.99 19.29
N ALA A 17 -11.37 -62.67 20.49
CA ALA A 17 -11.92 -63.67 21.42
C ALA A 17 -13.26 -64.26 20.92
N ILE A 18 -14.12 -63.43 20.30
CA ILE A 18 -15.40 -63.87 19.72
C ILE A 18 -15.17 -64.80 18.51
N PHE A 19 -14.17 -64.51 17.68
CA PHE A 19 -13.79 -65.38 16.55
C PHE A 19 -13.21 -66.74 16.98
N GLN A 20 -12.47 -66.81 18.10
CA GLN A 20 -11.91 -68.07 18.61
C GLN A 20 -12.96 -68.99 19.27
N LEU A 21 -14.07 -68.44 19.76
CA LEU A 21 -15.10 -69.20 20.49
C LEU A 21 -16.30 -69.62 19.64
N GLY A 22 -16.30 -69.36 18.33
CA GLY A 22 -17.34 -69.82 17.40
C GLY A 22 -18.74 -69.23 17.62
N CYS A 23 -18.87 -68.18 18.44
CA CYS A 23 -20.14 -67.54 18.75
C CYS A 23 -20.54 -66.54 17.65
N SER A 24 -21.15 -67.03 16.56
CA SER A 24 -21.68 -66.18 15.48
C SER A 24 -22.88 -65.33 15.91
N GLU A 25 -23.59 -65.73 16.98
CA GLU A 25 -24.81 -65.06 17.46
C GLU A 25 -24.54 -63.73 18.19
N ALA A 26 -23.32 -63.47 18.65
CA ALA A 26 -22.95 -62.23 19.36
C ALA A 26 -22.54 -61.07 18.41
N ILE A 27 -22.30 -61.37 17.14
CA ILE A 27 -21.82 -60.39 16.13
C ILE A 27 -22.85 -59.28 15.84
N PRO A 28 -24.16 -59.58 15.66
CA PRO A 28 -25.16 -58.55 15.38
C PRO A 28 -25.36 -57.58 16.56
N GLU A 29 -25.23 -58.08 17.79
CA GLU A 29 -25.40 -57.29 19.01
C GLU A 29 -24.19 -56.38 19.27
N PHE A 30 -22.98 -56.86 18.95
CA PHE A 30 -21.76 -56.04 18.99
C PHE A 30 -21.74 -54.96 17.89
N LEU A 31 -22.22 -55.27 16.68
CA LEU A 31 -22.41 -54.29 15.61
C LEU A 31 -23.40 -53.19 16.02
N LYS A 32 -24.51 -53.55 16.67
CA LYS A 32 -25.44 -52.56 17.25
C LYS A 32 -24.78 -51.67 18.30
N ILE A 33 -23.84 -52.18 19.11
CA ILE A 33 -23.10 -51.38 20.10
C ILE A 33 -22.14 -50.40 19.42
N ILE A 34 -21.47 -50.82 18.33
CA ILE A 34 -20.62 -49.92 17.52
C ILE A 34 -21.47 -48.85 16.82
N GLU A 35 -22.61 -49.22 16.25
CA GLU A 35 -23.52 -48.31 15.54
C GLU A 35 -24.26 -47.35 16.50
N SER A 36 -24.52 -47.77 17.75
CA SER A 36 -25.12 -46.94 18.80
C SER A 36 -24.10 -46.13 19.61
N SER A 37 -22.80 -46.37 19.40
CA SER A 37 -21.76 -45.52 19.99
C SER A 37 -21.86 -44.12 19.38
N PRO A 38 -21.93 -43.04 20.19
CA PRO A 38 -22.01 -41.69 19.65
C PRO A 38 -20.80 -41.45 18.77
N LYS A 39 -21.02 -41.20 17.47
CA LYS A 39 -19.99 -40.61 16.61
C LYS A 39 -19.67 -39.27 17.24
N GLU A 40 -18.51 -39.16 17.89
CA GLU A 40 -18.00 -37.84 18.25
C GLU A 40 -17.97 -37.02 16.96
N ASP A 41 -18.71 -35.91 16.94
CA ASP A 41 -18.60 -34.92 15.87
C ASP A 41 -17.15 -34.42 15.86
N LEU A 42 -16.36 -35.02 14.99
CA LEU A 42 -14.96 -34.70 14.78
C LEU A 42 -14.93 -33.34 14.08
N VAL A 43 -14.82 -32.29 14.89
CA VAL A 43 -14.56 -30.95 14.37
C VAL A 43 -13.10 -30.90 13.93
N PRO A 44 -12.80 -30.62 12.64
CA PRO A 44 -11.44 -30.67 12.13
C PRO A 44 -10.56 -29.62 12.79
N THR A 45 -9.27 -29.92 12.92
CA THR A 45 -8.26 -28.90 13.29
C THR A 45 -8.26 -27.82 12.20
N PRO A 46 -8.33 -26.53 12.55
CA PRO A 46 -8.38 -25.47 11.55
C PRO A 46 -7.13 -25.45 10.64
N TYR A 47 -7.31 -25.14 9.36
CA TYR A 47 -6.21 -24.74 8.48
C TYR A 47 -5.74 -23.30 8.79
N PRO A 48 -4.56 -22.88 8.29
CA PRO A 48 -4.13 -21.49 8.41
C PRO A 48 -5.14 -20.55 7.75
N VAL A 49 -5.29 -19.34 8.30
CA VAL A 49 -5.90 -18.24 7.54
C VAL A 49 -4.95 -17.82 6.41
N THR A 50 -5.49 -17.23 5.35
CA THR A 50 -4.70 -16.81 4.17
C THR A 50 -5.04 -15.38 3.78
N ASN A 51 -4.25 -14.79 2.88
CA ASN A 51 -4.46 -13.43 2.36
C ASN A 51 -4.66 -12.40 3.50
N ILE A 52 -3.76 -12.40 4.47
CA ILE A 52 -3.77 -11.39 5.53
C ILE A 52 -3.46 -10.05 4.86
N VAL A 53 -4.39 -9.11 5.02
CA VAL A 53 -4.22 -7.69 4.68
C VAL A 53 -4.07 -6.95 5.99
N ASP A 54 -2.85 -6.55 6.28
CA ASP A 54 -2.39 -5.95 7.52
C ASP A 54 -2.32 -4.42 7.46
N GLY A 55 -2.43 -3.84 6.27
CA GLY A 55 -2.33 -2.39 6.06
C GLY A 55 -0.88 -1.95 5.86
N ILE A 56 -0.69 -0.80 5.22
CA ILE A 56 0.61 -0.42 4.67
C ILE A 56 1.33 0.58 5.59
N SER A 57 0.58 1.53 6.16
CA SER A 57 1.03 2.50 7.18
C SER A 57 -0.20 3.06 7.90
N HIS A 58 -0.08 3.35 9.20
CA HIS A 58 -1.21 3.82 10.02
C HIS A 58 -0.77 4.97 10.92
N ASP A 59 -1.42 6.11 10.75
CA ASP A 59 -1.14 7.36 11.46
C ASP A 59 -1.87 7.39 12.80
N SER A 60 -1.60 6.40 13.65
CA SER A 60 -2.10 6.40 15.02
C SER A 60 -1.24 5.55 15.93
N ALA A 61 -0.79 6.20 16.99
CA ALA A 61 -0.24 5.59 18.19
C ALA A 61 -1.21 4.61 18.87
N LEU A 62 -2.51 4.90 18.75
CA LEU A 62 -3.56 4.39 19.64
C LEU A 62 -4.47 3.36 18.98
N SER A 63 -4.22 3.04 17.72
CA SER A 63 -5.00 2.04 16.97
C SER A 63 -4.13 1.33 15.94
N SER A 64 -4.56 0.14 15.53
CA SER A 64 -3.97 -0.53 14.37
C SER A 64 -4.68 -0.10 13.08
N PRO A 65 -4.10 -0.38 11.90
CA PRO A 65 -4.87 -0.46 10.67
C PRO A 65 -6.03 -1.44 10.80
N LYS A 66 -6.99 -1.33 9.89
CA LYS A 66 -8.05 -2.34 9.76
C LYS A 66 -7.47 -3.58 9.07
N LEU A 67 -7.32 -4.64 9.84
CA LEU A 67 -6.80 -5.93 9.40
C LEU A 67 -7.93 -6.76 8.80
N SER A 68 -7.63 -7.57 7.79
CA SER A 68 -8.57 -8.56 7.25
C SER A 68 -7.85 -9.81 6.72
N TRP A 69 -8.56 -10.92 6.61
CA TRP A 69 -8.01 -12.18 6.11
C TRP A 69 -9.09 -13.06 5.47
N LYS A 70 -8.65 -14.09 4.73
CA LYS A 70 -9.52 -15.16 4.23
C LYS A 70 -9.64 -16.26 5.31
N PRO A 71 -10.86 -16.67 5.68
CA PRO A 71 -11.09 -17.80 6.59
C PRO A 71 -10.46 -19.12 6.13
N PRO A 72 -10.18 -20.07 7.05
CA PRO A 72 -9.73 -21.41 6.71
C PRO A 72 -10.77 -22.17 5.89
N GLU A 73 -10.35 -22.82 4.80
CA GLU A 73 -11.27 -23.48 3.87
C GLU A 73 -11.97 -24.71 4.46
N ASN A 74 -11.41 -25.31 5.52
CA ASN A 74 -11.96 -26.48 6.19
C ASN A 74 -12.90 -26.14 7.36
N LEU A 75 -13.19 -24.86 7.59
CA LEU A 75 -14.13 -24.40 8.61
C LEU A 75 -15.28 -23.60 8.00
N ASN A 76 -16.39 -23.60 8.72
CA ASN A 76 -17.59 -22.82 8.43
C ASN A 76 -18.11 -22.17 9.73
N SER A 77 -19.21 -21.42 9.64
CA SER A 77 -19.77 -20.67 10.77
C SER A 77 -20.23 -21.52 11.96
N SER A 78 -20.53 -22.82 11.77
CA SER A 78 -20.92 -23.72 12.88
C SER A 78 -19.74 -24.43 13.53
N THR A 79 -18.57 -24.45 12.87
CA THR A 79 -17.36 -25.14 13.34
C THR A 79 -16.27 -24.19 13.80
N LEU A 80 -16.27 -22.93 13.33
CA LEU A 80 -15.43 -21.86 13.84
C LEU A 80 -16.00 -21.34 15.16
N SER A 81 -15.17 -21.23 16.20
CA SER A 81 -15.53 -20.54 17.43
C SER A 81 -15.15 -19.07 17.36
N HIS A 82 -13.88 -18.77 17.07
CA HIS A 82 -13.35 -17.42 16.98
C HIS A 82 -11.97 -17.45 16.32
N TYR A 83 -11.44 -16.27 15.99
CA TYR A 83 -10.04 -16.03 15.72
C TYR A 83 -9.34 -15.51 16.97
N GLU A 84 -8.06 -15.81 17.07
CA GLU A 84 -7.16 -15.18 18.01
C GLU A 84 -6.10 -14.40 17.23
N ILE A 85 -5.68 -13.27 17.79
CA ILE A 85 -4.62 -12.44 17.22
C ILE A 85 -3.52 -12.18 18.26
N LYS A 86 -2.28 -12.17 17.78
CA LYS A 86 -1.08 -11.69 18.48
C LYS A 86 -0.42 -10.63 17.60
N ILE A 87 0.16 -9.60 18.19
CA ILE A 87 0.94 -8.59 17.46
C ILE A 87 2.36 -8.58 18.04
N GLU A 88 3.35 -8.69 17.16
CA GLU A 88 4.77 -8.59 17.50
C GLU A 88 5.39 -7.42 16.75
N ASP A 89 6.45 -6.83 17.31
CA ASP A 89 7.29 -5.90 16.56
C ASP A 89 8.34 -6.62 15.70
N GLU A 90 9.13 -5.86 14.96
CA GLU A 90 10.22 -6.35 14.10
C GLU A 90 11.36 -7.09 14.84
N THR A 91 11.45 -6.93 16.16
CA THR A 91 12.40 -7.69 17.00
C THR A 91 11.82 -9.01 17.51
N GLY A 92 10.53 -9.26 17.27
CA GLY A 92 9.78 -10.39 17.82
C GLY A 92 9.24 -10.15 19.23
N THR A 93 9.33 -8.92 19.75
CA THR A 93 8.76 -8.58 21.04
C THR A 93 7.25 -8.50 20.93
N THR A 94 6.53 -9.17 21.84
CA THR A 94 5.07 -9.19 21.83
C THR A 94 4.50 -7.83 22.27
N PHE A 95 3.83 -7.13 21.34
CA PHE A 95 3.06 -5.92 21.61
C PHE A 95 1.67 -6.23 22.15
N LEU A 96 0.99 -7.23 21.55
CA LEU A 96 -0.30 -7.75 21.99
C LEU A 96 -0.22 -9.27 22.05
N GLY A 97 -0.47 -9.87 23.22
CA GLY A 97 -0.53 -11.32 23.36
C GLY A 97 -1.77 -11.92 22.69
N TRP A 98 -1.82 -13.26 22.61
CA TRP A 98 -2.97 -13.97 22.04
C TRP A 98 -4.30 -13.51 22.64
N THR A 99 -5.11 -12.84 21.82
CA THR A 99 -6.36 -12.22 22.21
C THR A 99 -7.49 -12.75 21.32
N PRO A 100 -8.56 -13.31 21.88
CA PRO A 100 -9.76 -13.68 21.12
C PRO A 100 -10.47 -12.44 20.55
N ILE A 101 -10.83 -12.47 19.27
CA ILE A 101 -11.38 -11.31 18.55
C ILE A 101 -12.72 -11.61 17.85
N GLY A 102 -13.38 -12.71 18.21
CA GLY A 102 -14.65 -13.12 17.62
C GLY A 102 -14.48 -13.86 16.30
N SER A 103 -15.57 -14.05 15.55
CA SER A 103 -15.62 -14.87 14.34
C SER A 103 -15.52 -14.08 13.03
N ASP A 104 -15.47 -12.76 13.10
CA ASP A 104 -15.35 -11.92 11.91
C ASP A 104 -13.92 -12.00 11.36
N SER A 105 -13.78 -12.07 10.04
CA SER A 105 -12.47 -12.14 9.36
C SER A 105 -11.83 -10.77 9.16
N GLN A 106 -12.06 -9.86 10.11
CA GLN A 106 -11.54 -8.50 10.14
C GLN A 106 -11.39 -8.05 11.58
N PHE A 107 -10.39 -7.20 11.85
CA PHE A 107 -10.14 -6.68 13.19
C PHE A 107 -9.45 -5.33 13.13
N GLN A 108 -9.75 -4.47 14.09
CA GLN A 108 -9.00 -3.24 14.30
C GLN A 108 -8.83 -3.03 15.80
N LEU A 109 -7.58 -2.88 16.24
CA LEU A 109 -7.29 -2.47 17.60
C LEU A 109 -7.55 -0.97 17.72
N LEU A 110 -8.35 -0.56 18.70
CA LEU A 110 -8.77 0.82 18.90
C LEU A 110 -8.59 1.22 20.38
N ASN A 111 -8.47 2.52 20.62
CA ASN A 111 -8.50 3.12 21.96
C ASN A 111 -7.43 2.57 22.92
N LEU A 112 -6.23 2.31 22.40
CA LEU A 112 -5.10 1.94 23.26
C LEU A 112 -4.82 3.05 24.27
N PRO A 113 -4.48 2.71 25.52
CA PRO A 113 -4.05 3.71 26.48
C PRO A 113 -2.71 4.30 26.01
N PRO A 114 -2.43 5.59 26.27
CA PRO A 114 -1.17 6.22 25.87
C PRO A 114 0.07 5.51 26.43
N SER A 115 -0.05 4.78 27.55
CA SER A 115 1.02 3.98 28.15
C SER A 115 1.31 2.67 27.40
N HIS A 116 0.49 2.30 26.42
CA HIS A 116 0.62 1.10 25.60
C HIS A 116 0.30 1.44 24.14
N SER A 117 1.11 2.35 23.57
CA SER A 117 0.97 2.81 22.19
C SER A 117 1.97 2.12 21.26
N PHE A 118 1.59 1.99 20.00
CA PHE A 118 2.53 1.63 18.93
C PHE A 118 3.68 2.62 18.87
N GLN A 119 4.89 2.25 18.46
CA GLN A 119 6.06 3.15 18.46
C GLN A 119 6.38 3.65 17.05
N ASP A 120 6.85 4.89 16.95
CA ASP A 120 7.20 5.49 15.66
C ASP A 120 8.39 4.78 15.02
N GLY A 121 8.34 4.64 13.70
CA GLY A 121 9.35 3.92 12.93
C GLY A 121 9.33 2.40 13.10
N VAL A 122 8.52 1.85 14.01
CA VAL A 122 8.49 0.41 14.29
C VAL A 122 7.49 -0.30 13.39
N THR A 123 7.92 -1.43 12.83
CA THR A 123 7.04 -2.34 12.08
C THR A 123 6.39 -3.34 13.01
N TYR A 124 5.07 -3.48 12.93
CA TYR A 124 4.29 -4.44 13.70
C TYR A 124 3.65 -5.49 12.80
N PHE A 125 3.62 -6.73 13.25
CA PHE A 125 3.20 -7.88 12.46
C PHE A 125 2.03 -8.58 13.15
N PRO A 126 0.87 -8.69 12.49
CA PRO A 126 -0.24 -9.46 13.03
C PRO A 126 0.00 -10.95 12.76
N ILE A 127 -0.26 -11.75 13.78
CA ILE A 127 -0.20 -13.21 13.74
C ILE A 127 -1.58 -13.72 14.14
N ILE A 128 -2.24 -14.40 13.22
CA ILE A 128 -3.65 -14.78 13.34
C ILE A 128 -3.77 -16.31 13.28
N ARG A 129 -4.66 -16.87 14.10
CA ARG A 129 -5.07 -18.27 14.00
C ARG A 129 -6.56 -18.44 14.26
N ALA A 130 -7.14 -19.46 13.67
CA ALA A 130 -8.52 -19.85 13.92
C ALA A 130 -8.61 -20.83 15.10
N VAL A 131 -9.70 -20.77 15.85
CA VAL A 131 -10.04 -21.72 16.92
C VAL A 131 -11.39 -22.33 16.61
N ASN A 132 -11.46 -23.66 16.58
CA ASN A 132 -12.71 -24.35 16.31
C ASN A 132 -13.64 -24.43 17.54
N SER A 133 -14.87 -24.91 17.35
CA SER A 133 -15.89 -25.05 18.40
C SER A 133 -15.52 -26.04 19.53
N LYS A 134 -14.45 -26.85 19.34
CA LYS A 134 -13.86 -27.72 20.37
C LYS A 134 -12.65 -27.08 21.07
N LYS A 135 -12.40 -25.78 20.85
CA LYS A 135 -11.28 -25.03 21.42
C LYS A 135 -9.90 -25.51 20.96
N ILE A 136 -9.83 -26.10 19.76
CA ILE A 136 -8.57 -26.49 19.13
C ILE A 136 -8.12 -25.34 18.21
N SER A 137 -6.96 -24.78 18.50
CA SER A 137 -6.32 -23.77 17.65
C SER A 137 -5.66 -24.41 16.43
N GLY A 138 -5.80 -23.75 15.28
CA GLY A 138 -5.06 -24.09 14.06
C GLY A 138 -3.64 -23.51 14.05
N PRO A 139 -2.93 -23.71 12.94
CA PRO A 139 -1.63 -23.10 12.71
C PRO A 139 -1.70 -21.56 12.72
N GLU A 140 -0.57 -20.95 13.07
CA GLU A 140 -0.38 -19.50 13.02
C GLU A 140 -0.10 -19.04 11.58
N ALA A 141 -0.69 -17.93 11.19
CA ALA A 141 -0.39 -17.24 9.94
C ALA A 141 0.07 -15.82 10.26
N ARG A 142 1.22 -15.43 9.73
CA ARG A 142 1.87 -14.13 9.98
C ARG A 142 1.67 -13.23 8.77
N GLY A 143 1.26 -11.98 9.01
CA GLY A 143 1.21 -10.93 7.99
C GLY A 143 2.61 -10.37 7.65
N ASP A 144 2.64 -9.54 6.63
CA ASP A 144 3.82 -8.80 6.14
C ASP A 144 4.15 -7.57 7.01
N GLY A 145 3.22 -7.15 7.86
CA GLY A 145 3.35 -6.10 8.86
C GLY A 145 3.03 -4.70 8.34
N TRP A 146 2.68 -3.81 9.26
CA TRP A 146 2.50 -2.39 8.99
C TRP A 146 3.54 -1.57 9.76
N LYS A 147 4.07 -0.54 9.12
CA LYS A 147 4.96 0.42 9.78
C LYS A 147 4.15 1.53 10.43
N VAL A 148 4.46 1.83 11.68
CA VAL A 148 3.84 2.95 12.39
C VAL A 148 4.67 4.18 12.11
N LEU A 149 4.01 5.20 11.56
CA LEU A 149 4.62 6.46 11.20
C LEU A 149 3.80 7.55 11.89
N TYR A 150 4.33 8.10 12.98
CA TYR A 150 3.72 9.18 13.73
C TYR A 150 3.92 10.48 12.96
N TYR A 151 2.93 10.85 12.15
CA TYR A 151 2.89 12.20 11.60
C TYR A 151 2.10 13.09 12.55
N ALA A 152 2.59 13.24 13.78
CA ALA A 152 2.03 14.20 14.73
C ALA A 152 2.21 15.63 14.18
N ASN A 153 1.24 16.12 13.40
CA ASN A 153 1.10 17.52 12.99
C ASN A 153 2.29 18.18 12.25
N THR A 154 3.28 17.44 11.79
CA THR A 154 4.37 18.00 10.97
C THR A 154 4.25 17.48 9.54
N ALA A 155 3.99 18.41 8.61
CA ALA A 155 3.92 18.13 7.18
C ALA A 155 5.07 17.24 6.70
N PHE A 156 4.80 16.37 5.73
CA PHE A 156 5.81 15.58 5.01
C PHE A 156 6.87 16.51 4.44
N LYS A 157 8.02 16.65 5.11
CA LYS A 157 9.02 17.68 4.79
C LYS A 157 10.38 17.04 4.59
N PRO A 158 10.96 17.10 3.38
CA PRO A 158 12.35 16.70 3.19
C PRO A 158 13.27 17.69 3.91
N ASN A 159 14.33 17.18 4.53
CA ASN A 159 15.34 17.99 5.23
C ASN A 159 16.69 18.05 4.50
N THR A 160 16.73 17.51 3.28
CA THR A 160 17.86 17.61 2.36
C THR A 160 17.37 17.90 0.94
N TYR A 161 18.24 18.51 0.15
CA TYR A 161 18.04 18.77 -1.26
C TYR A 161 18.59 17.66 -2.17
N GLU A 162 19.37 16.74 -1.59
CA GLU A 162 19.93 15.58 -2.28
C GLU A 162 18.89 14.47 -2.46
N ASP A 163 19.01 13.68 -3.53
CA ASP A 163 18.18 12.49 -3.79
C ASP A 163 18.75 11.19 -3.17
N SER A 164 20.01 11.20 -2.77
CA SER A 164 20.72 10.00 -2.30
C SER A 164 21.02 10.04 -0.80
N GLY A 165 20.97 8.86 -0.16
CA GLY A 165 21.60 8.64 1.13
C GLY A 165 20.75 8.74 2.39
N SER A 166 19.51 8.24 2.42
CA SER A 166 18.90 7.93 3.73
C SER A 166 17.89 6.78 3.73
N PRO A 167 18.05 5.82 4.66
CA PRO A 167 16.95 5.02 5.17
C PRO A 167 16.27 5.77 6.32
N ASP A 168 14.96 5.95 6.19
CA ASP A 168 14.03 6.44 7.23
C ASP A 168 14.06 7.94 7.56
N CYS A 169 12.92 8.60 7.37
CA CYS A 169 12.70 10.01 7.72
C CYS A 169 12.42 10.25 9.21
N THR A 170 12.43 9.19 10.03
CA THR A 170 12.07 9.22 11.46
C THR A 170 13.26 9.27 12.43
N ASP A 171 14.50 9.09 11.95
CA ASP A 171 15.70 9.16 12.80
C ASP A 171 16.28 10.59 12.88
N LEU A 172 16.13 11.23 14.05
CA LEU A 172 16.64 12.58 14.33
C LEU A 172 18.17 12.62 14.56
N THR A 173 18.84 11.48 14.64
CA THR A 173 20.26 11.36 14.98
C THR A 173 21.18 11.11 13.77
N LEU A 174 20.61 10.65 12.65
CA LEU A 174 21.29 10.43 11.37
C LEU A 174 20.37 10.82 10.20
N LYS A 175 20.79 11.79 9.38
CA LYS A 175 20.63 11.76 7.89
C LYS A 175 19.29 12.13 7.22
N LYS A 176 19.40 13.24 6.47
CA LYS A 176 18.98 13.43 5.06
C LYS A 176 17.71 12.69 4.57
N CYS A 177 16.54 13.04 5.08
CA CYS A 177 15.26 12.66 4.51
C CYS A 177 15.02 13.37 3.16
N THR A 178 15.13 12.61 2.06
CA THR A 178 15.07 13.13 0.68
C THR A 178 13.62 13.36 0.24
N LEU A 179 13.42 14.21 -0.78
CA LEU A 179 12.10 14.41 -1.39
C LEU A 179 11.47 13.07 -1.82
N ARG A 180 12.27 12.17 -2.38
CA ARG A 180 11.83 10.85 -2.82
C ARG A 180 11.32 9.99 -1.67
N GLN A 181 12.05 9.94 -0.56
CA GLN A 181 11.62 9.14 0.59
C GLN A 181 10.33 9.71 1.19
N VAL A 182 10.26 11.03 1.36
CA VAL A 182 9.06 11.70 1.87
C VAL A 182 7.83 11.42 1.00
N ILE A 183 7.98 11.47 -0.32
CA ILE A 183 6.89 11.15 -1.25
C ILE A 183 6.55 9.66 -1.20
N SER A 184 7.56 8.78 -1.09
CA SER A 184 7.35 7.34 -0.92
C SER A 184 6.49 7.07 0.30
N ASP A 185 6.78 7.70 1.44
CA ASP A 185 6.02 7.54 2.68
C ASP A 185 4.62 8.18 2.55
N ALA A 186 4.53 9.36 1.93
CA ALA A 186 3.27 10.05 1.69
C ALA A 186 2.31 9.22 0.81
N ASN A 187 2.85 8.52 -0.19
CA ASN A 187 2.07 7.63 -1.04
C ASN A 187 1.36 6.51 -0.24
N LEU A 188 1.92 6.08 0.89
CA LEU A 188 1.34 5.00 1.72
C LEU A 188 0.16 5.45 2.57
N THR A 189 0.00 6.75 2.80
CA THR A 189 -1.05 7.29 3.70
C THR A 189 -2.43 7.44 3.05
N GLY A 190 -2.50 7.45 1.71
CA GLY A 190 -3.72 7.24 0.92
C GLY A 190 -4.92 8.18 1.10
N SER A 191 -4.88 9.19 1.98
CA SER A 191 -6.09 9.90 2.43
C SER A 191 -6.45 11.17 1.65
N GLY A 192 -5.64 11.62 0.69
CA GLY A 192 -5.88 12.87 -0.07
C GLY A 192 -5.71 14.17 0.74
N SER A 193 -5.65 14.08 2.07
CA SER A 193 -5.32 15.19 2.98
C SER A 193 -3.81 15.38 3.17
N THR A 194 -3.02 14.38 2.78
CA THR A 194 -1.57 14.35 2.90
C THR A 194 -0.92 15.48 2.10
N THR A 195 -0.11 16.31 2.77
CA THR A 195 0.65 17.39 2.14
C THR A 195 2.14 17.21 2.37
N VAL A 196 2.88 17.06 1.27
CA VAL A 196 4.35 17.17 1.18
C VAL A 196 4.72 18.64 1.04
N GLN A 197 5.25 19.23 2.10
CA GLN A 197 5.67 20.63 2.13
C GLN A 197 7.16 20.72 1.81
N LEU A 198 7.48 21.48 0.78
CA LEU A 198 8.83 21.77 0.35
C LEU A 198 9.21 23.17 0.80
N GLU A 199 10.39 23.29 1.39
CA GLU A 199 10.95 24.59 1.72
C GLU A 199 11.59 25.23 0.48
N ALA A 200 12.06 26.47 0.61
CA ALA A 200 12.86 27.11 -0.43
C ALA A 200 14.14 26.30 -0.68
N GLY A 201 14.56 26.21 -1.95
CA GLY A 201 15.77 25.49 -2.35
C GLY A 201 15.56 24.62 -3.59
N THR A 202 16.64 23.97 -4.03
CA THR A 202 16.66 23.14 -5.24
C THR A 202 16.83 21.67 -4.88
N TYR A 203 15.72 20.93 -4.88
CA TYR A 203 15.69 19.48 -4.73
C TYR A 203 16.17 18.84 -6.03
N VAL A 204 17.38 18.29 -6.00
CA VAL A 204 18.01 17.62 -7.14
C VAL A 204 17.55 16.17 -7.17
N LEU A 205 17.03 15.71 -8.31
CA LEU A 205 16.73 14.29 -8.54
C LEU A 205 17.87 13.64 -9.32
N SER A 206 18.50 12.63 -8.72
CA SER A 206 19.62 11.87 -9.29
C SER A 206 19.35 10.36 -9.34
N SER A 207 18.24 9.90 -8.78
CA SER A 207 17.84 8.49 -8.68
C SER A 207 16.62 8.16 -9.55
N GLY A 208 16.38 8.96 -10.59
CA GLY A 208 15.32 8.73 -11.57
C GLY A 208 13.98 9.40 -11.25
N VAL A 209 12.91 8.92 -11.88
CA VAL A 209 11.56 9.48 -11.70
C VAL A 209 10.99 9.18 -10.32
N VAL A 210 10.22 10.11 -9.74
CA VAL A 210 9.54 9.92 -8.45
C VAL A 210 8.08 9.49 -8.69
N PRO A 211 7.67 8.29 -8.25
CA PRO A 211 6.28 7.84 -8.42
C PRO A 211 5.34 8.54 -7.43
N LEU A 212 4.17 8.95 -7.93
CA LEU A 212 3.04 9.46 -7.15
C LEU A 212 1.88 8.46 -7.26
N SER A 213 1.88 7.48 -6.35
CA SER A 213 0.89 6.39 -6.31
C SER A 213 -0.24 6.61 -5.30
N GLY A 214 -0.08 7.53 -4.34
CA GLY A 214 -1.10 7.91 -3.37
C GLY A 214 -1.75 9.26 -3.67
N SER A 215 -2.92 9.51 -3.08
CA SER A 215 -3.58 10.82 -3.15
C SER A 215 -2.93 11.79 -2.18
N LEU A 216 -2.27 12.84 -2.70
CA LEU A 216 -1.46 13.78 -1.92
C LEU A 216 -1.34 15.16 -2.60
N THR A 217 -0.89 16.14 -1.84
CA THR A 217 -0.49 17.47 -2.32
C THR A 217 1.02 17.65 -2.17
N ILE A 218 1.71 18.12 -3.21
CA ILE A 218 3.10 18.60 -3.14
C ILE A 218 3.06 20.13 -3.24
N ARG A 219 3.59 20.81 -2.23
CA ARG A 219 3.52 22.27 -2.13
C ARG A 219 4.87 22.88 -1.81
N GLY A 220 5.34 23.80 -2.65
CA GLY A 220 6.50 24.64 -2.37
C GLY A 220 6.18 26.00 -1.74
N GLN A 221 7.22 26.81 -1.57
CA GLN A 221 7.10 28.20 -1.08
C GLN A 221 6.88 29.22 -2.21
N GLY A 222 6.97 28.79 -3.47
CA GLY A 222 6.73 29.63 -4.65
C GLY A 222 7.58 29.22 -5.87
N PRO A 223 7.09 29.47 -7.09
CA PRO A 223 7.90 29.30 -8.30
C PRO A 223 9.17 30.15 -8.26
N GLY A 224 10.28 29.59 -8.74
CA GLY A 224 11.60 30.23 -8.73
C GLY A 224 12.33 30.19 -7.37
N VAL A 225 11.64 29.79 -6.29
CA VAL A 225 12.21 29.70 -4.94
C VAL A 225 12.27 28.25 -4.46
N THR A 226 11.25 27.45 -4.74
CA THR A 226 11.26 25.99 -4.56
C THR A 226 11.37 25.34 -5.93
N ILE A 227 12.45 24.59 -6.17
CA ILE A 227 12.75 23.97 -7.46
C ILE A 227 12.94 22.47 -7.26
N VAL A 228 12.25 21.65 -8.05
CA VAL A 228 12.57 20.22 -8.23
C VAL A 228 13.24 20.08 -9.59
N ASP A 229 14.52 19.73 -9.60
CA ASP A 229 15.37 19.70 -10.80
C ASP A 229 15.84 18.27 -11.08
N ALA A 230 15.40 17.70 -12.20
CA ALA A 230 15.83 16.36 -12.64
C ALA A 230 17.10 16.37 -13.50
N GLN A 231 17.73 17.54 -13.69
CA GLN A 231 19.05 17.70 -14.29
C GLN A 231 19.20 17.06 -15.68
N ALA A 232 18.13 17.03 -16.47
CA ALA A 232 18.07 16.37 -17.75
C ALA A 232 18.37 14.85 -17.73
N SER A 233 18.23 14.21 -16.56
CA SER A 233 18.61 12.81 -16.35
C SER A 233 17.43 11.84 -16.29
N SER A 234 16.24 12.31 -15.91
CA SER A 234 15.02 11.50 -15.82
C SER A 234 13.76 12.36 -15.87
N GLY A 235 12.58 11.73 -15.93
CA GLY A 235 11.33 12.42 -15.61
C GLY A 235 11.31 12.87 -14.16
N ILE A 236 10.44 13.82 -13.79
CA ILE A 236 10.30 14.28 -12.40
C ILE A 236 9.26 13.44 -11.66
N PHE A 237 8.00 13.48 -12.08
CA PHE A 237 6.89 12.77 -11.44
C PHE A 237 6.17 11.82 -12.40
N ALA A 238 5.89 10.61 -11.93
CA ALA A 238 5.05 9.64 -12.63
C ALA A 238 3.77 9.36 -11.82
N ILE A 239 2.61 9.69 -12.37
CA ILE A 239 1.31 9.45 -11.73
C ILE A 239 0.72 8.17 -12.32
N ASN A 240 0.57 7.15 -11.48
CA ASN A 240 0.07 5.83 -11.85
C ASN A 240 -1.19 5.48 -11.06
N GLY A 241 -2.10 4.69 -11.63
CA GLY A 241 -3.34 4.27 -10.97
C GLY A 241 -4.42 5.35 -10.98
N THR A 242 -5.11 5.55 -9.86
CA THR A 242 -6.22 6.52 -9.73
C THR A 242 -6.08 7.53 -8.56
N PRO A 243 -4.89 8.05 -8.23
CA PRO A 243 -4.76 9.03 -7.14
C PRO A 243 -5.36 10.40 -7.49
N THR A 244 -5.68 11.19 -6.48
CA THR A 244 -5.88 12.64 -6.63
C THR A 244 -4.62 13.36 -6.20
N VAL A 245 -3.93 13.99 -7.16
CA VAL A 245 -2.65 14.67 -6.94
C VAL A 245 -2.82 16.17 -7.15
N LYS A 246 -2.27 16.95 -6.22
CA LYS A 246 -2.11 18.41 -6.36
C LYS A 246 -0.64 18.79 -6.33
N ILE A 247 -0.21 19.65 -7.25
CA ILE A 247 1.15 20.20 -7.28
C ILE A 247 1.05 21.72 -7.32
N GLU A 248 1.62 22.38 -6.30
CA GLU A 248 1.36 23.79 -6.05
C GLU A 248 2.65 24.57 -5.69
N ASN A 249 2.76 25.82 -6.15
CA ASN A 249 3.75 26.80 -5.67
C ASN A 249 5.22 26.37 -5.79
N LEU A 250 5.63 25.83 -6.94
CA LEU A 250 7.02 25.37 -7.15
C LEU A 250 7.43 25.41 -8.62
N THR A 251 8.69 25.10 -8.88
CA THR A 251 9.24 24.92 -10.23
C THR A 251 9.59 23.47 -10.47
N LEU A 252 9.16 22.91 -11.60
CA LEU A 252 9.56 21.61 -12.13
C LEU A 252 10.49 21.85 -13.32
N LYS A 253 11.76 21.43 -13.17
CA LYS A 253 12.82 21.77 -14.12
C LYS A 253 13.59 20.54 -14.61
N GLY A 254 13.98 20.59 -15.89
CA GLY A 254 14.98 19.69 -16.45
C GLY A 254 14.53 18.23 -16.48
N GLY A 255 13.23 17.96 -16.49
CA GLY A 255 12.70 16.60 -16.62
C GLY A 255 12.80 16.08 -18.05
N ILE A 256 13.28 14.85 -18.25
CA ILE A 256 13.36 14.17 -19.55
C ILE A 256 12.73 12.78 -19.48
N SER A 257 11.70 12.53 -20.29
CA SER A 257 10.99 11.25 -20.36
C SER A 257 10.49 10.97 -21.78
N SER A 258 10.03 9.74 -22.05
CA SER A 258 9.44 9.37 -23.34
C SER A 258 8.13 10.10 -23.65
N SER A 259 7.32 10.38 -22.62
CA SER A 259 5.99 10.97 -22.75
C SER A 259 5.95 12.39 -22.20
N GLY A 260 5.99 12.58 -20.88
CA GLY A 260 5.98 13.89 -20.22
C GLY A 260 7.26 14.12 -19.44
N GLY A 261 8.04 15.15 -19.80
CA GLY A 261 9.34 15.38 -19.19
C GLY A 261 9.26 15.69 -17.70
N ALA A 262 8.34 16.57 -17.29
CA ALA A 262 8.12 16.87 -15.88
C ALA A 262 7.13 15.89 -15.24
N ILE A 263 5.94 15.76 -15.83
CA ILE A 263 4.87 14.93 -15.31
C ILE A 263 4.42 13.98 -16.41
N ASP A 264 4.56 12.69 -16.17
CA ASP A 264 3.91 11.66 -16.98
C ASP A 264 2.74 11.07 -16.19
N TYR A 265 1.54 11.29 -16.70
CA TYR A 265 0.30 10.84 -16.08
C TYR A 265 -0.33 9.71 -16.91
N SER A 266 -0.08 8.47 -16.49
CA SER A 266 -0.54 7.26 -17.17
C SER A 266 -1.79 6.62 -16.55
N GLY A 267 -2.26 7.15 -15.42
CA GLY A 267 -3.40 6.62 -14.69
C GLY A 267 -4.74 6.83 -15.42
N THR A 268 -5.65 5.87 -15.27
CA THR A 268 -6.86 5.80 -16.11
C THR A 268 -8.03 6.66 -15.60
N ALA A 269 -8.04 7.03 -14.32
CA ALA A 269 -9.10 7.82 -13.68
C ALA A 269 -8.60 8.73 -12.54
N ALA A 270 -7.31 9.06 -12.54
CA ALA A 270 -6.72 9.98 -11.57
C ALA A 270 -7.14 11.45 -11.86
N ARG A 271 -6.92 12.32 -10.88
CA ARG A 271 -7.16 13.77 -11.02
C ARG A 271 -5.87 14.51 -10.71
N LEU A 272 -5.43 15.35 -11.64
CA LEU A 272 -4.26 16.20 -11.45
C LEU A 272 -4.68 17.67 -11.42
N THR A 273 -4.35 18.36 -10.33
CA THR A 273 -4.43 19.83 -10.28
C THR A 273 -3.02 20.40 -10.15
N VAL A 274 -2.65 21.27 -11.07
CA VAL A 274 -1.38 21.99 -11.03
C VAL A 274 -1.68 23.49 -10.91
N LYS A 275 -1.18 24.12 -9.85
CA LYS A 275 -1.49 25.51 -9.56
C LYS A 275 -0.26 26.32 -9.19
N ASN A 276 -0.06 27.44 -9.88
CA ASN A 276 1.08 28.32 -9.64
C ASN A 276 2.41 27.54 -9.71
N VAL A 277 2.63 26.84 -10.83
CA VAL A 277 3.83 26.04 -11.07
C VAL A 277 4.52 26.49 -12.35
N PHE A 278 5.85 26.55 -12.31
CA PHE A 278 6.67 26.79 -13.51
C PHE A 278 7.24 25.48 -14.02
N PHE A 279 6.94 25.13 -15.26
CA PHE A 279 7.53 24.03 -16.00
C PHE A 279 8.62 24.58 -16.91
N ILE A 280 9.88 24.34 -16.55
CA ILE A 280 11.05 24.94 -17.21
C ILE A 280 11.93 23.85 -17.82
N GLU A 281 12.27 23.99 -19.10
CA GLU A 281 13.30 23.15 -19.75
C GLU A 281 13.03 21.63 -19.64
N ASN A 282 11.75 21.23 -19.68
CA ASN A 282 11.37 19.82 -19.67
C ASN A 282 11.23 19.29 -21.10
N LYS A 283 11.58 18.02 -21.31
CA LYS A 283 11.61 17.39 -22.63
C LYS A 283 10.90 16.04 -22.69
N SER A 284 10.11 15.88 -23.74
CA SER A 284 9.56 14.59 -24.18
C SER A 284 10.37 14.07 -25.37
N THR A 285 10.79 12.79 -25.34
CA THR A 285 11.65 12.20 -26.39
C THR A 285 10.90 11.38 -27.44
N SER A 286 9.65 10.97 -27.19
CA SER A 286 9.01 9.93 -28.03
C SER A 286 7.55 10.16 -28.40
N GLY A 287 6.80 11.10 -27.81
CA GLY A 287 5.40 11.24 -28.23
C GLY A 287 4.42 12.10 -27.45
N GLY A 288 4.77 12.70 -26.31
CA GLY A 288 3.82 13.44 -25.46
C GLY A 288 4.07 14.95 -25.39
N GLY A 289 3.54 15.59 -24.34
CA GLY A 289 3.82 16.98 -24.02
C GLY A 289 5.19 17.16 -23.40
N GLY A 290 5.98 18.14 -23.86
CA GLY A 290 7.36 18.34 -23.38
C GLY A 290 7.48 18.44 -21.85
N ALA A 291 6.51 19.09 -21.20
CA ALA A 291 6.41 19.16 -19.75
C ALA A 291 5.43 18.15 -19.17
N LEU A 292 4.18 18.17 -19.64
CA LEU A 292 3.09 17.41 -19.06
C LEU A 292 2.45 16.54 -20.13
N HIS A 293 2.44 15.23 -19.88
CA HIS A 293 1.69 14.28 -20.68
C HIS A 293 0.64 13.62 -19.82
N PHE A 294 -0.56 13.42 -20.36
CA PHE A 294 -1.58 12.61 -19.70
C PHE A 294 -2.37 11.75 -20.68
N HIS A 295 -2.61 10.51 -20.25
CA HIS A 295 -3.31 9.51 -21.05
C HIS A 295 -4.82 9.68 -20.96
N SER A 296 -5.36 9.69 -19.74
CA SER A 296 -6.78 9.94 -19.47
C SER A 296 -7.02 10.65 -18.12
N GLY A 297 -8.28 10.99 -17.82
CA GLY A 297 -8.67 11.67 -16.57
C GLY A 297 -8.69 13.20 -16.66
N ASP A 298 -8.88 13.85 -15.51
CA ASP A 298 -9.09 15.30 -15.44
C ASP A 298 -7.82 16.04 -15.00
N VAL A 299 -7.35 16.95 -15.84
CA VAL A 299 -6.21 17.82 -15.57
C VAL A 299 -6.65 19.28 -15.51
N VAL A 300 -6.34 19.94 -14.40
CA VAL A 300 -6.59 21.37 -14.20
C VAL A 300 -5.25 22.08 -14.03
N VAL A 301 -5.01 23.11 -14.84
CA VAL A 301 -3.77 23.90 -14.86
C VAL A 301 -4.12 25.37 -14.63
N GLU A 302 -3.70 25.92 -13.50
CA GLU A 302 -4.06 27.27 -13.07
C GLU A 302 -2.84 28.12 -12.76
N ASN A 303 -2.76 29.31 -13.34
CA ASN A 303 -1.69 30.28 -13.04
C ASN A 303 -0.27 29.70 -13.25
N CYS A 304 -0.11 28.82 -14.24
CA CYS A 304 1.16 28.15 -14.51
C CYS A 304 1.95 28.85 -15.63
N VAL A 305 3.25 28.60 -15.68
CA VAL A 305 4.12 29.01 -16.79
C VAL A 305 4.80 27.78 -17.36
N PHE A 306 4.63 27.55 -18.66
CA PHE A 306 5.37 26.55 -19.42
C PHE A 306 6.39 27.28 -20.27
N GLN A 307 7.67 27.16 -19.94
CA GLN A 307 8.74 27.86 -20.62
C GLN A 307 9.85 26.93 -21.08
N ASN A 308 10.29 27.11 -22.32
CA ASN A 308 11.40 26.36 -22.93
C ASN A 308 11.22 24.84 -22.88
N ASN A 309 9.98 24.34 -22.88
CA ASN A 309 9.75 22.90 -22.92
C ASN A 309 9.79 22.39 -24.37
N GLU A 310 10.26 21.16 -24.56
CA GLU A 310 10.47 20.57 -25.87
C GLU A 310 9.73 19.25 -26.01
N SER A 311 9.01 19.05 -27.12
CA SER A 311 8.55 17.71 -27.52
C SER A 311 9.21 17.30 -28.84
N ALA A 312 9.89 16.15 -28.83
CA ALA A 312 10.42 15.53 -30.03
C ALA A 312 9.39 14.59 -30.72
N GLY A 313 8.20 14.44 -30.14
CA GLY A 313 7.16 13.52 -30.60
C GLY A 313 6.16 14.15 -31.56
N SER A 314 5.58 13.34 -32.45
CA SER A 314 4.68 13.79 -33.53
C SER A 314 3.20 13.97 -33.15
N TYR A 315 2.79 13.62 -31.91
CA TYR A 315 1.38 13.46 -31.53
C TYR A 315 0.92 14.35 -30.36
N GLY A 316 1.75 15.27 -29.85
CA GLY A 316 1.40 16.17 -28.74
C GLY A 316 1.91 17.60 -28.89
N GLY A 317 1.44 18.52 -28.04
CA GLY A 317 1.93 19.89 -27.97
C GLY A 317 3.33 19.98 -27.36
N ALA A 318 4.05 21.06 -27.68
CA ALA A 318 5.41 21.30 -27.20
C ALA A 318 5.53 21.35 -25.67
N ALA A 319 4.46 21.74 -24.95
CA ALA A 319 4.43 21.76 -23.49
C ALA A 319 3.46 20.72 -22.90
N ILE A 320 2.24 20.64 -23.40
CA ILE A 320 1.22 19.72 -22.90
C ILE A 320 0.78 18.77 -24.02
N GLY A 321 0.61 17.49 -23.71
CA GLY A 321 0.13 16.49 -24.67
C GLY A 321 -0.89 15.56 -24.03
N LYS A 322 -1.95 15.26 -24.77
CA LYS A 322 -3.07 14.40 -24.37
C LYS A 322 -3.29 13.31 -25.42
N HIS A 323 -3.48 12.06 -24.98
CA HIS A 323 -3.62 10.93 -25.91
C HIS A 323 -5.05 10.35 -26.02
N TYR A 324 -5.79 10.16 -24.92
CA TYR A 324 -7.13 9.52 -24.91
C TYR A 324 -8.19 10.36 -24.17
N ASP A 325 -9.22 9.73 -23.60
CA ASP A 325 -10.37 10.40 -22.98
C ASP A 325 -10.00 11.15 -21.69
N GLY A 326 -10.49 12.37 -21.52
CA GLY A 326 -10.16 13.19 -20.35
C GLY A 326 -10.39 14.67 -20.60
N SER A 327 -10.41 15.47 -19.53
CA SER A 327 -10.59 16.91 -19.63
C SER A 327 -9.30 17.65 -19.32
N LEU A 328 -9.04 18.73 -20.06
CA LEU A 328 -7.96 19.68 -19.77
C LEU A 328 -8.58 21.05 -19.61
N THR A 329 -8.45 21.62 -18.41
CA THR A 329 -8.85 22.99 -18.13
C THR A 329 -7.62 23.81 -17.85
N ILE A 330 -7.37 24.86 -18.64
CA ILE A 330 -6.24 25.76 -18.46
C ILE A 330 -6.79 27.16 -18.18
N VAL A 331 -6.38 27.74 -17.05
CA VAL A 331 -6.80 29.07 -16.61
C VAL A 331 -5.57 29.91 -16.29
N SER A 332 -5.54 31.15 -16.79
CA SER A 332 -4.54 32.17 -16.45
C SER A 332 -3.08 31.72 -16.59
N SER A 333 -2.78 30.86 -17.56
CA SER A 333 -1.44 30.27 -17.74
C SER A 333 -0.72 30.82 -18.98
N LYS A 334 0.62 30.77 -18.97
CA LYS A 334 1.47 31.26 -20.06
C LYS A 334 2.29 30.14 -20.69
N PHE A 335 2.44 30.19 -22.00
CA PHE A 335 3.28 29.28 -22.78
C PHE A 335 4.33 30.10 -23.54
N LEU A 336 5.60 29.94 -23.18
CA LEU A 336 6.70 30.79 -23.65
C LEU A 336 7.79 29.90 -24.28
N ASN A 337 8.14 30.14 -25.54
CA ASN A 337 9.27 29.49 -26.20
C ASN A 337 9.27 27.95 -26.12
N ASN A 338 8.08 27.32 -26.10
CA ASN A 338 8.00 25.86 -26.17
C ASN A 338 8.20 25.41 -27.61
N ASN A 339 8.95 24.33 -27.82
CA ASN A 339 9.38 23.88 -29.14
C ASN A 339 8.91 22.44 -29.44
N ALA A 340 8.21 22.24 -30.55
CA ALA A 340 7.95 20.92 -31.09
C ALA A 340 9.03 20.64 -32.14
N SER A 341 10.04 19.83 -31.80
CA SER A 341 11.26 19.65 -32.62
C SER A 341 11.13 18.59 -33.71
N CYS A 342 9.98 17.91 -33.82
CA CYS A 342 9.78 16.91 -34.85
C CYS A 342 9.42 17.52 -36.23
N ALA A 343 9.88 16.86 -37.30
CA ALA A 343 9.79 17.39 -38.67
C ALA A 343 8.35 17.60 -39.20
N ASN A 344 7.36 16.88 -38.66
CA ASN A 344 5.96 16.91 -39.10
C ASN A 344 4.98 17.18 -37.93
N CYS A 345 5.45 17.90 -36.91
CA CYS A 345 4.65 18.17 -35.71
C CYS A 345 3.46 19.09 -36.04
N SER A 346 2.27 18.71 -35.59
CA SER A 346 1.03 19.49 -35.76
C SER A 346 0.63 20.29 -34.51
N GLY A 347 1.47 20.31 -33.46
CA GLY A 347 1.17 20.92 -32.17
C GLY A 347 1.88 22.25 -31.95
N GLY A 348 1.15 23.23 -31.40
CA GLY A 348 1.72 24.44 -30.80
C GLY A 348 2.22 24.12 -29.39
N ALA A 349 1.91 24.97 -28.41
CA ALA A 349 2.25 24.68 -27.03
C ALA A 349 1.42 23.54 -26.39
N ILE A 350 0.21 23.28 -26.89
CA ILE A 350 -0.77 22.30 -26.39
C ILE A 350 -1.21 21.41 -27.57
#